data_AF-A0A9D2H229-F1
#
_entry.id   AF-A0A9D2H229-F1
#
_cell.length_a   1.000
_cell.length_b   1.000
_cell.length_c   1.000
_cell.angle_alpha   90.00
_cell.angle_beta   90.00
_cell.angle_gamma   90.00
#
_symmetry.space_group_name_H-M   'P 1'
#
loop_
_entity.id
_entity.type
_entity.pdbx_description
1 polymer ?
#
loop_
_entity_poly.entity_id
_entity_poly.type
_entity_poly.pdbx_seq_one_letter_code
_entity_poly.pdbx_strand_id
1 'polypeptide(L)'
;MEEEVRNAILKVALGCSVEEVTEEYGVTDGELTLVKRRETRKDIPPDLKAVRLLMEGQDFAGMSDEELEQEKKRLIARLKEEQDEG
;
A
#
# COMPACT_ATOMS: atom_id res chain seq x y z
N MET A 1 -9.47 3.81 13.23
CA MET A 1 -8.95 2.62 12.50
C MET A 1 -7.72 2.14 13.24
N GLU A 2 -7.58 0.84 13.49
CA GLU A 2 -6.36 0.26 14.09
C GLU A 2 -5.14 0.50 13.20
N GLU A 3 -3.97 0.70 13.80
CA GLU A 3 -2.76 1.13 13.09
C GLU A 3 -2.29 0.08 12.06
N GLU A 4 -2.39 -1.21 12.39
CA GLU A 4 -2.05 -2.32 11.51
C GLU A 4 -2.94 -2.34 10.25
N VAL A 5 -4.24 -2.10 10.43
CA VAL A 5 -5.21 -2.01 9.33
C VAL A 5 -4.90 -0.80 8.45
N ARG A 6 -4.59 0.35 9.05
CA ARG A 6 -4.22 1.56 8.32
C ARG A 6 -2.96 1.35 7.48
N ASN A 7 -1.95 0.67 8.03
CA ASN A 7 -0.70 0.36 7.32
C ASN A 7 -0.92 -0.61 6.16
N ALA A 8 -1.79 -1.62 6.34
CA ALA A 8 -2.17 -2.54 5.27
C ALA A 8 -2.87 -1.79 4.12
N ILE A 9 -3.79 -0.88 4.43
CA ILE A 9 -4.48 -0.07 3.43
C ILE A 9 -3.50 0.88 2.72
N LEU A 10 -2.56 1.50 3.46
CA LEU A 10 -1.52 2.36 2.87
C LEU A 10 -0.65 1.61 1.86
N LYS A 11 -0.26 0.36 2.17
CA LYS A 11 0.53 -0.48 1.27
C LYS A 11 -0.20 -0.78 -0.05
N VAL A 12 -1.52 -0.94 0.01
CA VAL A 12 -2.36 -1.16 -1.19
C VAL A 12 -2.61 0.16 -1.93
N ALA A 13 -2.82 1.26 -1.21
CA ALA A 13 -3.03 2.59 -1.76
C ALA A 13 -1.85 3.08 -2.60
N LEU A 14 -0.61 2.79 -2.16
CA LEU A 14 0.62 3.16 -2.86
C LEU A 14 1.04 2.15 -3.94
N GLY A 15 0.39 0.99 -4.00
CA GLY A 15 0.85 -0.15 -4.77
C GLY A 15 2.02 -0.87 -4.10
N CYS A 16 2.18 -2.15 -4.41
CA CYS A 16 3.26 -2.95 -3.86
C CYS A 16 3.64 -4.13 -4.75
N SER A 17 4.84 -4.66 -4.56
CA SER A 17 5.24 -5.93 -5.15
C SER A 17 5.02 -7.05 -4.14
N VAL A 18 4.46 -8.17 -4.61
CA VAL A 18 4.23 -9.38 -3.82
C VAL A 18 5.06 -10.52 -4.41
N GLU A 19 5.73 -11.25 -3.53
CA GLU A 19 6.45 -12.47 -3.88
C GLU A 19 5.66 -13.68 -3.38
N GLU A 20 5.37 -14.60 -4.28
CA GLU A 20 4.68 -15.85 -4.00
C GLU A 20 5.66 -17.01 -4.23
N VAL A 21 5.89 -17.80 -3.18
CA VAL A 21 6.69 -19.02 -3.23
C VAL A 21 5.74 -20.21 -3.12
N THR A 22 5.73 -21.07 -4.14
CA THR A 22 5.01 -22.35 -4.14
C THR A 22 6.00 -23.49 -4.07
N GLU A 23 5.88 -24.33 -3.06
CA GLU A 23 6.72 -25.50 -2.85
C GLU A 23 5.86 -26.77 -2.93
N GLU A 24 6.21 -27.67 -3.84
CA GLU A 24 5.57 -28.97 -4.03
C GLU A 24 6.49 -30.03 -3.42
N TYR A 25 5.95 -30.82 -2.48
CA TYR A 25 6.66 -31.89 -1.79
C TYR A 25 6.16 -33.25 -2.25
N GLY A 26 7.07 -34.22 -2.38
CA GLY A 26 6.77 -35.60 -2.75
C GLY A 26 7.60 -36.58 -1.94
N VAL A 27 7.15 -37.84 -1.89
CA VAL A 27 7.84 -38.89 -1.13
C VAL A 27 8.84 -39.60 -2.03
N THR A 28 10.12 -39.53 -1.66
CA THR A 28 11.22 -40.26 -2.31
C THR A 28 11.88 -41.12 -1.24
N ASP A 29 11.97 -42.43 -1.46
CA ASP A 29 12.55 -43.40 -0.51
C ASP A 29 11.93 -43.37 0.91
N GLY A 30 10.65 -43.01 1.00
CA GLY A 30 9.91 -42.91 2.28
C GLY A 30 10.08 -41.58 3.00
N GLU A 31 10.88 -40.65 2.47
CA GLU A 31 11.10 -39.32 3.04
C GLU A 31 10.37 -38.23 2.24
N LEU A 32 9.85 -37.21 2.94
CA LEU A 32 9.22 -36.05 2.32
C LEU A 32 10.30 -35.12 1.76
N THR A 33 10.37 -35.00 0.44
CA THR A 33 11.38 -34.24 -0.28
C THR A 33 10.74 -33.09 -1.07
N LEU A 34 11.40 -31.93 -1.12
CA LEU A 34 10.97 -30.82 -1.98
C LEU A 34 11.21 -31.21 -3.44
N VAL A 35 10.14 -31.38 -4.21
CA VAL A 35 10.19 -31.83 -5.60
C VAL A 35 10.26 -30.64 -6.56
N LYS A 36 9.62 -29.52 -6.20
CA LYS A 36 9.57 -28.34 -7.05
C LYS A 36 9.33 -27.08 -6.23
N ARG A 37 10.03 -26.01 -6.58
CA ARG A 37 9.83 -24.68 -6.03
C ARG A 37 9.61 -23.69 -7.17
N ARG A 38 8.55 -22.89 -7.07
CA ARG A 38 8.23 -21.82 -8.02
C ARG A 38 8.11 -20.51 -7.26
N GLU A 39 8.90 -19.53 -7.68
CA GLU A 39 8.84 -18.16 -7.17
C GLU A 39 8.20 -17.27 -8.23
N THR A 40 7.22 -16.47 -7.85
CA THR A 40 6.54 -15.53 -8.74
C THR A 40 6.45 -14.17 -8.08
N ARG A 41 6.88 -13.13 -8.79
CA ARG A 41 6.73 -11.74 -8.39
C ARG A 41 5.56 -11.11 -9.13
N LYS A 42 4.65 -10.47 -8.41
CA LYS A 42 3.49 -9.75 -8.94
C LYS A 42 3.52 -8.31 -8.49
N ASP A 43 3.45 -7.39 -9.43
CA ASP A 43 3.25 -5.98 -9.13
C ASP A 43 1.75 -5.68 -8.99
N ILE A 44 1.37 -5.18 -7.82
CA ILE A 44 0.03 -4.68 -7.54
C ILE A 44 0.06 -3.16 -7.72
N PRO A 45 -0.69 -2.61 -8.69
CA PRO A 45 -0.71 -1.18 -8.92
C PRO A 45 -1.36 -0.44 -7.74
N PRO A 46 -1.11 0.88 -7.59
CA PRO A 46 -1.82 1.73 -6.63
C PRO A 46 -3.35 1.63 -6.76
N ASP A 47 -4.05 1.48 -5.63
CA ASP A 47 -5.53 1.38 -5.59
C ASP A 47 -6.19 2.68 -5.08
N LEU A 48 -6.93 3.34 -5.97
CA LEU A 48 -7.66 4.57 -5.65
C LEU A 48 -8.74 4.37 -4.58
N LYS A 49 -9.34 3.18 -4.46
CA LYS A 49 -10.32 2.90 -3.39
C LYS A 49 -9.65 2.88 -2.03
N ALA A 50 -8.45 2.31 -1.93
CA ALA A 50 -7.65 2.31 -0.71
C ALA A 50 -7.21 3.74 -0.33
N VAL A 51 -6.83 4.55 -1.33
CA VAL A 51 -6.57 5.99 -1.12
C VAL A 51 -7.81 6.70 -0.55
N ARG A 52 -8.98 6.51 -1.16
CA ARG A 52 -10.23 7.13 -0.69
C ARG A 52 -10.56 6.74 0.75
N LEU A 53 -10.40 5.46 1.11
CA LEU A 53 -10.64 4.97 2.46
C LEU A 53 -9.69 5.60 3.51
N LEU A 54 -8.46 5.92 3.14
CA LEU A 54 -7.52 6.64 4.01
C LEU A 54 -7.86 8.13 4.16
N MET A 55 -8.54 8.71 3.16
CA MET A 55 -9.00 10.09 3.14
C MET A 55 -10.39 10.25 3.78
N GLU A 56 -11.15 9.17 3.93
CA GLU A 56 -12.44 9.18 4.62
C GLU A 56 -12.28 9.67 6.07
N GLY A 57 -13.10 10.65 6.45
CA GLY A 57 -13.01 11.34 7.74
C GLY A 57 -12.28 12.67 7.71
N GLN A 58 -11.67 13.07 6.59
CA GLN A 58 -11.31 14.46 6.36
C GLN A 58 -12.53 15.20 5.80
N ASP A 59 -13.17 16.03 6.62
CA ASP A 59 -14.32 16.84 6.20
C ASP A 59 -13.85 18.06 5.38
N PHE A 60 -13.40 17.80 4.16
CA PHE A 60 -13.14 18.86 3.18
C PHE A 60 -14.44 19.42 2.59
N ALA A 61 -15.55 18.68 2.70
CA ALA A 61 -16.84 19.10 2.16
C ALA A 61 -17.47 20.26 2.96
N GLY A 62 -17.15 20.35 4.25
CA GLY A 62 -17.55 21.47 5.10
C GLY A 62 -16.65 22.71 5.05
N MET A 63 -15.52 22.66 4.34
CA MET A 63 -14.56 23.77 4.27
C MET A 63 -14.99 24.86 3.28
N SER A 64 -14.67 26.12 3.59
CA SER A 64 -14.81 27.22 2.64
C SER A 64 -13.76 27.15 1.52
N ASP A 65 -13.98 27.89 0.43
CA ASP A 65 -13.00 28.01 -0.66
C ASP A 65 -11.64 28.55 -0.16
N GLU A 66 -11.64 29.49 0.79
CA GLU A 66 -10.42 30.00 1.42
C GLU A 66 -9.70 28.93 2.25
N GLU A 67 -10.44 28.14 3.03
CA GLU A 67 -9.89 27.05 3.85
C GLU A 67 -9.29 25.96 2.96
N LEU A 68 -9.96 25.59 1.87
CA LEU A 68 -9.46 24.64 0.88
C LEU A 68 -8.19 25.12 0.20
N GLU A 69 -8.11 26.39 -0.19
CA GLU A 69 -6.92 26.94 -0.84
C GLU A 69 -5.72 27.02 0.14
N GLN A 70 -5.97 27.28 1.44
CA GLN A 70 -4.94 27.19 2.47
C GLN A 70 -4.45 25.75 2.68
N GLU A 71 -5.38 24.81 2.78
CA GLU A 71 -5.10 23.38 2.94
C GLU A 71 -4.24 22.84 1.78
N LYS A 72 -4.62 23.18 0.55
CA LYS A 72 -3.85 22.86 -0.67
C LYS A 72 -2.42 23.41 -0.61
N LYS A 73 -2.23 24.68 -0.21
CA LYS A 73 -0.91 25.29 -0.10
C LYS A 73 -0.04 24.57 0.93
N ARG A 74 -0.61 24.21 2.08
CA ARG A 74 0.10 23.45 3.12
C ARG A 74 0.56 22.09 2.61
N LEU A 75 -0.33 21.34 1.93
CA LEU A 75 -0.01 20.02 1.37
C LEU A 75 1.08 20.10 0.30
N ILE A 76 1.04 21.10 -0.58
CA ILE A 76 2.09 21.31 -1.60
C ILE A 76 3.44 21.63 -0.96
N ALA A 77 3.47 22.44 0.10
CA ALA A 77 4.71 22.75 0.81
C ALA A 77 5.33 21.49 1.42
N ARG A 78 4.52 20.70 2.12
CA ARG A 78 4.95 19.44 2.74
C ARG A 78 5.49 18.44 1.71
N LEU A 79 4.84 18.30 0.55
CA LEU A 79 5.33 17.40 -0.51
C LEU A 79 6.69 17.82 -1.06
N LYS A 80 6.99 19.13 -1.10
CA LYS A 80 8.31 19.62 -1.51
C LYS A 80 9.37 19.30 -0.46
N GLU A 81 9.06 19.53 0.80
CA GLU A 81 9.95 19.18 1.92
C GLU A 81 10.30 17.68 1.92
N GLU A 82 9.30 16.80 1.78
CA GLU A 82 9.52 15.35 1.71
C GLU A 82 10.30 14.90 0.46
N GLN A 83 10.28 15.67 -0.64
CA GLN A 83 11.09 15.41 -1.84
C GLN A 83 12.52 15.93 -1.72
N ASP A 84 12.75 17.02 -0.99
CA ASP A 84 14.07 17.60 -0.77
C ASP A 84 14.87 16.84 0.31
N GLU A 85 14.19 16.10 1.19
CA GLU A 85 14.80 15.27 2.26
C GLU A 85 15.09 13.81 1.84
N GLY A 86 14.68 13.38 0.64
CA GLY A 86 14.88 12.02 0.12
C GLY A 86 16.04 11.87 -0.86
#